data_AF-A0A5D0VWC1-F1
#
_entry.id   AF-A0A5D0VWC1-F1
#
_cell.length_a   1.000
_cell.length_b   1.000
_cell.length_c   1.000
_cell.angle_alpha   90.00
_cell.angle_beta   90.00
_cell.angle_gamma   90.00
#
_symmetry.space_group_name_H-M   'P 1'
#
loop_
_entity.id
_entity.type
_entity.pdbx_description
1 polymer ?
#
loop_
_entity_poly.entity_id
_entity_poly.type
_entity_poly.pdbx_seq_one_letter_code
_entity_poly.pdbx_strand_id
1 'polypeptide(L)'
;MRRLLHRELVDPLRPQDPVSDAVPPVQYGECLLSTLAAPLVRIPHLRVPRALTVRGLGNGSLWLAAFLSGFVIREPAPYELYMALLSVVWLGCGLKLRREFGPLIICMMLYIAGGIASIPMAQVQGDAMMYIAVSGFLAITAIFYAAILADDPDRFRIIQSGYTFSAVLVSAIGIAGYFNLFPGADYFTLYERARGTFQDPNVFGPFLVLPTLLLIQTLLRGPVFRHLHLLVPISILLLGIFLSFSRGAWVVLFAGVMIIYFLALVTEQSSRRRARLLFLGLAGVVAVLAFLAAALSIDTVDQMFHQRAKLVQDYDGARLGRFARYSLGFQMVMDYPLGLGPLEFNKHFPEDEHNVYLKGFTTYGWLGGTVYIFLAIWTFCSLVPLLFKSRPWTGFAQCLFAVFTAHLILSVIIDTDHWRHMYMFYGLAWGLIGADKLDRKRMRRANSRPT
;
A
#
# COMPACT_ATOMS: atom_id res chain seq x y z
N MET A 1 2.82 28.81 -58.91
CA MET A 1 3.60 29.89 -59.56
C MET A 1 5.08 29.73 -59.15
N ARG A 2 6.05 30.36 -59.84
CA ARG A 2 7.51 30.08 -59.71
C ARG A 2 8.28 31.24 -59.03
N ARG A 3 9.34 30.90 -58.25
CA ARG A 3 10.67 31.58 -58.16
C ARG A 3 10.72 33.03 -57.60
N LEU A 4 11.84 33.62 -57.13
CA LEU A 4 13.10 33.17 -56.46
C LEU A 4 13.93 34.44 -56.06
N LEU A 5 15.05 34.28 -55.31
CA LEU A 5 16.21 35.23 -55.19
C LEU A 5 15.96 36.61 -54.48
N HIS A 6 16.94 37.33 -53.87
CA HIS A 6 18.22 37.00 -53.17
C HIS A 6 18.62 38.22 -52.25
N ARG A 7 19.38 38.07 -51.14
CA ARG A 7 20.84 38.39 -50.93
C ARG A 7 21.34 39.79 -51.33
N GLU A 8 22.37 40.42 -50.73
CA GLU A 8 23.27 40.21 -49.54
C GLU A 8 23.64 41.67 -49.03
N LEU A 9 24.50 42.13 -48.11
CA LEU A 9 25.77 41.88 -47.37
C LEU A 9 25.74 42.81 -46.10
N VAL A 10 26.67 42.94 -45.14
CA VAL A 10 27.51 42.01 -44.32
C VAL A 10 28.07 42.80 -43.07
N ASP A 11 28.63 42.12 -42.07
CA ASP A 11 29.30 42.64 -40.82
C ASP A 11 30.71 43.27 -41.10
N PRO A 12 31.44 44.01 -40.19
CA PRO A 12 31.83 43.53 -38.84
C PRO A 12 32.22 44.52 -37.69
N LEU A 13 32.05 44.02 -36.44
CA LEU A 13 32.88 44.12 -35.21
C LEU A 13 34.09 45.11 -35.05
N ARG A 14 34.01 45.97 -33.99
CA ARG A 14 35.08 46.37 -33.00
C ARG A 14 36.35 47.15 -33.48
N PRO A 15 37.20 47.68 -32.57
CA PRO A 15 36.97 48.39 -31.28
C PRO A 15 37.84 49.68 -31.13
N GLN A 16 37.63 50.53 -30.09
CA GLN A 16 38.70 51.22 -29.31
C GLN A 16 38.15 52.25 -28.26
N ASP A 17 38.66 52.17 -27.03
CA ASP A 17 38.85 53.28 -26.07
C ASP A 17 40.28 53.85 -26.31
N PRO A 18 40.65 55.12 -26.00
CA PRO A 18 40.57 55.68 -24.62
C PRO A 18 40.49 57.22 -24.41
N VAL A 19 40.24 57.63 -23.15
CA VAL A 19 40.80 58.85 -22.46
C VAL A 19 40.44 60.24 -23.04
N SER A 20 39.98 61.28 -22.32
CA SER A 20 39.68 61.55 -20.89
C SER A 20 38.85 62.87 -20.82
N ASP A 21 38.68 63.71 -19.77
CA ASP A 21 39.22 63.85 -18.41
C ASP A 21 38.31 64.76 -17.53
N ALA A 22 38.80 65.13 -16.33
CA ALA A 22 38.39 66.24 -15.45
C ALA A 22 37.06 66.13 -14.66
N VAL A 23 37.04 66.30 -13.32
CA VAL A 23 38.10 66.31 -12.28
C VAL A 23 37.43 65.99 -10.91
N PRO A 24 38.16 65.50 -9.87
CA PRO A 24 37.57 64.58 -8.87
C PRO A 24 37.24 65.18 -7.49
N PRO A 25 36.58 64.40 -6.60
CA PRO A 25 36.65 64.59 -5.16
C PRO A 25 38.01 64.12 -4.57
N VAL A 26 38.46 64.81 -3.52
CA VAL A 26 39.72 64.61 -2.77
C VAL A 26 39.55 63.38 -1.82
N GLN A 27 40.43 62.36 -1.80
CA GLN A 27 41.71 62.25 -1.05
C GLN A 27 41.53 62.47 0.49
N TYR A 28 42.16 61.77 1.44
CA TYR A 28 43.22 60.74 1.53
C TYR A 28 42.75 59.60 2.48
N GLY A 29 43.45 58.49 2.72
CA GLY A 29 44.75 58.02 2.24
C GLY A 29 45.06 56.61 2.76
N GLU A 30 45.94 55.90 2.06
CA GLU A 30 46.13 54.45 2.18
C GLU A 30 47.23 54.05 3.20
N CYS A 31 47.28 52.75 3.53
CA CYS A 31 48.56 52.05 3.53
C CYS A 31 48.37 50.62 3.00
N LEU A 32 49.03 50.31 1.89
CA LEU A 32 48.98 49.01 1.22
C LEU A 32 50.33 48.31 1.37
N LEU A 33 50.36 47.15 2.04
CA LEU A 33 51.43 46.18 1.90
C LEU A 33 50.85 44.79 1.69
N SER A 34 51.31 44.13 0.63
CA SER A 34 51.04 42.72 0.33
C SER A 34 51.94 41.84 1.23
N THR A 35 51.55 40.62 1.60
CA THR A 35 51.39 39.47 0.69
C THR A 35 50.74 38.27 1.43
N LEU A 36 50.28 37.28 0.67
CA LEU A 36 50.07 35.88 1.10
C LEU A 36 49.23 35.63 2.37
N ALA A 37 47.91 35.75 2.23
CA ALA A 37 46.96 35.00 3.08
C ALA A 37 46.22 33.95 2.22
N ALA A 38 46.24 32.69 2.65
CA ALA A 38 45.59 31.59 1.94
C ALA A 38 44.06 31.76 1.91
N PRO A 39 43.34 31.17 0.92
CA PRO A 39 41.88 31.20 0.92
C PRO A 39 41.34 30.56 2.21
N LEU A 40 40.58 31.34 2.98
CA LEU A 40 39.95 30.89 4.22
C LEU A 40 39.05 29.68 3.92
N VAL A 41 39.56 28.50 4.27
CA VAL A 41 38.79 27.25 4.26
C VAL A 41 37.54 27.48 5.08
N ARG A 42 36.37 27.41 4.44
CA ARG A 42 35.10 27.33 5.18
C ARG A 42 35.16 26.05 6.01
N ILE A 43 35.46 26.21 7.29
CA ILE A 43 35.35 25.14 8.29
C ILE A 43 33.95 24.54 8.08
N PRO A 44 33.84 23.24 7.75
CA PRO A 44 32.54 22.65 7.53
C PRO A 44 31.74 22.82 8.80
N HIS A 45 30.54 23.41 8.71
CA HIS A 45 29.65 23.56 9.87
C HIS A 45 29.58 22.21 10.58
N LEU A 46 30.11 22.17 11.82
CA LEU A 46 30.06 20.97 12.64
C LEU A 46 28.62 20.47 12.62
N ARG A 47 28.42 19.26 12.09
CA ARG A 47 27.09 18.64 12.06
C ARG A 47 26.71 18.39 13.51
N VAL A 48 26.03 19.36 14.12
CA VAL A 48 25.34 19.20 15.39
C VAL A 48 24.59 17.88 15.28
N PRO A 49 24.88 16.89 16.16
CA PRO A 49 24.29 15.57 16.02
C PRO A 49 22.77 15.75 15.98
N ARG A 50 22.11 15.10 15.03
CA ARG A 50 20.65 15.24 14.84
C ARG A 50 19.94 14.75 16.09
N ALA A 51 19.68 15.67 17.03
CA ALA A 51 18.82 15.43 18.16
C ALA A 51 17.49 14.88 17.63
N LEU A 52 17.09 13.72 18.15
CA LEU A 52 15.90 13.00 17.71
C LEU A 52 14.66 13.85 18.02
N THR A 53 14.29 14.68 17.06
CA THR A 53 13.12 15.55 17.16
C THR A 53 11.89 14.67 17.36
N VAL A 54 10.91 15.10 18.18
CA VAL A 54 9.70 14.30 18.47
C VAL A 54 8.99 13.84 17.18
N ARG A 55 8.94 14.70 16.15
CA ARG A 55 8.42 14.33 14.81
C ARG A 55 9.28 13.28 14.11
N GLY A 56 10.59 13.29 14.28
CA GLY A 56 11.52 12.30 13.74
C GLY A 56 11.36 10.93 14.42
N LEU A 57 11.24 10.89 15.75
CA LEU A 57 11.01 9.66 16.51
C LEU A 57 9.63 9.05 16.21
N GLY A 58 8.59 9.89 16.10
CA GLY A 58 7.27 9.47 15.62
C GLY A 58 7.30 8.93 14.18
N ASN A 59 8.04 9.59 13.29
CA ASN A 59 8.20 9.13 11.91
C ASN A 59 8.98 7.79 11.84
N GLY A 60 10.00 7.59 12.68
CA GLY A 60 10.74 6.34 12.76
C GLY A 60 9.91 5.17 13.31
N SER A 61 9.09 5.43 14.33
CA SER A 61 8.18 4.41 14.88
C SER A 61 7.04 4.05 13.91
N LEU A 62 6.50 5.02 13.16
CA LEU A 62 5.54 4.74 12.09
C LEU A 62 6.16 3.94 10.93
N TRP A 63 7.44 4.18 10.61
CA TRP A 63 8.19 3.37 9.64
C TRP A 63 8.37 1.95 10.16
N LEU A 64 8.75 1.78 11.43
CA LEU A 64 8.94 0.48 12.06
C LEU A 64 7.64 -0.33 12.15
N ALA A 65 6.50 0.30 12.45
CA ALA A 65 5.19 -0.33 12.36
C ALA A 65 4.90 -0.87 10.95
N ALA A 66 5.07 -0.03 9.92
CA ALA A 66 4.90 -0.46 8.54
C ALA A 66 5.89 -1.57 8.13
N PHE A 67 7.11 -1.54 8.66
CA PHE A 67 8.13 -2.58 8.44
C PHE A 67 7.78 -3.92 9.09
N LEU A 68 7.31 -3.91 10.35
CA LEU A 68 6.97 -5.13 11.09
C LEU A 68 5.75 -5.87 10.53
N SER A 69 4.91 -5.20 9.73
CA SER A 69 3.68 -5.77 9.15
C SER A 69 3.88 -7.02 8.27
N GLY A 70 5.11 -7.28 7.79
CA GLY A 70 5.46 -8.49 7.04
C GLY A 70 5.89 -9.70 7.89
N PHE A 71 6.06 -9.54 9.21
CA PHE A 71 6.61 -10.58 10.09
C PHE A 71 5.49 -11.20 10.93
N VAL A 72 4.90 -12.28 10.42
CA VAL A 72 3.70 -12.96 10.92
C VAL A 72 3.86 -14.49 10.84
N ILE A 73 4.89 -15.06 11.49
CA ILE A 73 5.12 -16.52 11.51
C ILE A 73 4.37 -17.19 12.69
N ARG A 74 4.31 -16.51 13.83
CA ARG A 74 3.60 -16.94 15.05
C ARG A 74 2.82 -15.76 15.59
N GLU A 75 1.65 -16.01 16.17
CA GLU A 75 0.80 -14.98 16.76
C GLU A 75 0.84 -15.07 18.30
N PRO A 76 0.76 -13.94 19.03
CA PRO A 76 0.81 -12.56 18.54
C PRO A 76 2.19 -12.25 17.95
N ALA A 77 2.21 -11.65 16.76
CA ALA A 77 3.45 -11.40 16.03
C ALA A 77 4.10 -10.09 16.51
N PRO A 78 5.35 -9.80 16.11
CA PRO A 78 6.00 -8.52 16.43
C PRO A 78 5.19 -7.28 16.02
N TYR A 79 4.36 -7.39 14.97
CA TYR A 79 3.43 -6.32 14.56
C TYR A 79 2.35 -6.04 15.62
N GLU A 80 1.69 -7.05 16.18
CA GLU A 80 0.61 -6.87 17.17
C GLU A 80 1.10 -6.12 18.41
N LEU A 81 2.16 -6.64 19.02
CA LEU A 81 2.73 -6.12 20.25
C LEU A 81 3.23 -4.69 20.05
N TYR A 82 3.88 -4.43 18.90
CA TYR A 82 4.37 -3.09 18.56
C TYR A 82 3.24 -2.11 18.28
N MET A 83 2.21 -2.50 17.52
CA MET A 83 1.08 -1.64 17.19
C MET A 83 0.17 -1.34 18.38
N ALA A 84 0.00 -2.29 19.31
CA ALA A 84 -0.73 -2.06 20.55
C ALA A 84 -0.02 -1.00 21.41
N LEU A 85 1.28 -1.19 21.66
CA LEU A 85 2.11 -0.21 22.36
C LEU A 85 2.12 1.15 21.66
N LEU A 86 2.33 1.17 20.34
CA LEU A 86 2.39 2.40 19.55
C LEU A 86 1.07 3.18 19.60
N SER A 87 -0.07 2.47 19.55
CA SER A 87 -1.40 3.10 19.62
C SER A 87 -1.63 3.75 21.00
N VAL A 88 -1.28 3.06 22.09
CA VAL A 88 -1.38 3.60 23.46
C VAL A 88 -0.46 4.80 23.65
N VAL A 89 0.80 4.72 23.23
CA VAL A 89 1.76 5.83 23.30
C VAL A 89 1.25 7.03 22.50
N TRP A 90 0.70 6.82 21.29
CA TRP A 90 0.22 7.93 20.47
C TRP A 90 -1.07 8.57 21.00
N LEU A 91 -1.96 7.78 21.61
CA LEU A 91 -3.12 8.30 22.35
C LEU A 91 -2.66 9.22 23.49
N GLY A 92 -1.68 8.79 24.29
CA GLY A 92 -1.03 9.62 25.31
C GLY A 92 -0.36 10.88 24.75
N CYS A 93 0.25 10.79 23.56
CA CYS A 93 0.79 11.94 22.83
C CYS A 93 -0.25 12.76 22.04
N GLY A 94 -1.55 12.58 22.29
CA GLY A 94 -2.62 13.40 21.70
C GLY A 94 -3.04 13.01 20.29
N LEU A 95 -3.20 11.72 20.00
CA LEU A 95 -3.77 11.21 18.74
C LEU A 95 -5.17 11.80 18.51
N LYS A 96 -5.32 12.56 17.42
CA LYS A 96 -6.55 13.31 17.15
C LYS A 96 -7.55 12.46 16.38
N LEU A 97 -8.54 11.89 17.07
CA LEU A 97 -9.73 11.35 16.42
C LEU A 97 -10.56 12.50 15.81
N ARG A 98 -10.99 12.35 14.56
CA ARG A 98 -11.67 13.42 13.80
C ARG A 98 -12.89 12.91 13.06
N ARG A 99 -14.01 13.65 13.16
CA ARG A 99 -15.29 13.34 12.50
C ARG A 99 -15.18 13.16 10.97
N GLU A 100 -14.15 13.72 10.33
CA GLU A 100 -13.90 13.57 8.90
C GLU A 100 -13.64 12.11 8.48
N PHE A 101 -13.12 11.26 9.40
CA PHE A 101 -13.03 9.81 9.28
C PHE A 101 -13.92 9.04 10.30
N GLY A 102 -14.86 9.74 10.94
CA GLY A 102 -15.84 9.15 11.87
C GLY A 102 -16.60 7.93 11.33
N PRO A 103 -16.97 7.84 10.03
CA PRO A 103 -17.59 6.64 9.47
C PRO A 103 -16.79 5.35 9.67
N LEU A 104 -15.45 5.39 9.57
CA LEU A 104 -14.61 4.21 9.84
C LEU A 104 -14.75 3.78 11.31
N ILE A 105 -14.68 4.74 12.23
CA ILE A 105 -14.79 4.48 13.68
C ILE A 105 -16.16 3.84 13.98
N ILE A 106 -17.24 4.44 13.49
CA ILE A 106 -18.62 3.98 13.75
C ILE A 106 -18.83 2.58 13.17
N CYS A 107 -18.44 2.33 11.91
CA CYS A 107 -18.62 1.02 11.31
C CYS A 107 -17.75 -0.06 11.98
N MET A 108 -16.49 0.26 12.30
CA MET A 108 -15.62 -0.68 13.02
C MET A 108 -16.17 -0.99 14.43
N MET A 109 -16.66 0.02 15.17
CA MET A 109 -17.27 -0.21 16.48
C MET A 109 -18.55 -1.06 16.39
N LEU A 110 -19.40 -0.85 15.38
CA LEU A 110 -20.60 -1.66 15.16
C LEU A 110 -20.28 -3.08 14.67
N TYR A 111 -19.22 -3.27 13.87
CA TYR A 111 -18.73 -4.59 13.45
C TYR A 111 -18.29 -5.41 14.67
N ILE A 112 -17.46 -4.82 15.53
CA ILE A 112 -17.02 -5.45 16.78
C ILE A 112 -18.19 -5.63 17.77
N ALA A 113 -19.17 -4.73 17.81
CA ALA A 113 -20.37 -4.93 18.63
C ALA A 113 -21.22 -6.13 18.16
N GLY A 114 -21.34 -6.35 16.85
CA GLY A 114 -21.96 -7.56 16.29
C GLY A 114 -21.19 -8.82 16.68
N GLY A 115 -19.86 -8.77 16.58
CA GLY A 115 -18.97 -9.81 17.07
C GLY A 115 -19.15 -10.13 18.56
N ILE A 116 -19.18 -9.11 19.43
CA ILE A 116 -19.42 -9.29 20.87
C ILE A 116 -20.81 -9.90 21.14
N ALA A 117 -21.84 -9.50 20.37
CA ALA A 117 -23.18 -10.07 20.49
C ALA A 117 -23.29 -11.54 20.02
N SER A 118 -22.35 -12.01 19.19
CA SER A 118 -22.30 -13.39 18.70
C SER A 118 -21.53 -14.36 19.63
N ILE A 119 -20.68 -13.87 20.53
CA ILE A 119 -19.89 -14.70 21.47
C ILE A 119 -20.74 -15.71 22.24
N PRO A 120 -21.95 -15.39 22.77
CA PRO A 120 -22.77 -16.36 23.49
C PRO A 120 -23.36 -17.49 22.63
N MET A 121 -23.29 -17.38 21.29
CA MET A 121 -23.71 -18.43 20.37
C MET A 121 -22.62 -19.50 20.19
N ALA A 122 -21.35 -19.14 20.44
CA ALA A 122 -20.22 -20.04 20.32
C ALA A 122 -20.17 -21.08 21.46
N GLN A 123 -19.84 -22.32 21.11
CA GLN A 123 -19.66 -23.43 22.04
C GLN A 123 -18.44 -23.21 22.95
N VAL A 124 -17.37 -22.61 22.39
CA VAL A 124 -16.11 -22.34 23.11
C VAL A 124 -15.94 -20.83 23.22
N GLN A 125 -16.64 -20.24 24.18
CA GLN A 125 -16.72 -18.79 24.35
C GLN A 125 -15.36 -18.11 24.57
N GLY A 126 -14.38 -18.81 25.15
CA GLY A 126 -13.01 -18.28 25.33
C GLY A 126 -12.29 -18.00 24.00
N ASP A 127 -12.38 -18.95 23.06
CA ASP A 127 -11.78 -18.80 21.73
C ASP A 127 -12.52 -17.73 20.91
N ALA A 128 -13.85 -17.66 21.04
CA ALA A 128 -14.66 -16.60 20.46
C ALA A 128 -14.32 -15.20 21.01
N MET A 129 -14.13 -15.07 22.32
CA MET A 129 -13.66 -13.82 22.94
C MET A 129 -12.29 -13.41 22.40
N MET A 130 -11.36 -14.36 22.26
CA MET A 130 -10.03 -14.08 21.70
C MET A 130 -10.10 -13.69 20.22
N TYR A 131 -10.90 -14.38 19.40
CA TYR A 131 -11.10 -14.06 17.99
C TYR A 131 -11.58 -12.61 17.80
N ILE A 132 -12.60 -12.21 18.55
CA ILE A 132 -13.17 -10.86 18.52
C ILE A 132 -12.22 -9.82 19.14
N ALA A 133 -11.40 -10.19 20.12
CA ALA A 133 -10.34 -9.31 20.64
C ALA A 133 -9.27 -9.00 19.57
N VAL A 134 -8.88 -9.97 18.74
CA VAL A 134 -7.98 -9.72 17.60
C VAL A 134 -8.66 -8.83 16.56
N SER A 135 -9.94 -9.06 16.22
CA SER A 135 -10.71 -8.16 15.34
C SER A 135 -10.76 -6.73 15.89
N GLY A 136 -10.93 -6.58 17.21
CA GLY A 136 -10.89 -5.30 17.91
C GLY A 136 -9.53 -4.59 17.83
N PHE A 137 -8.43 -5.32 17.99
CA PHE A 137 -7.08 -4.81 17.77
C PHE A 137 -6.86 -4.36 16.30
N LEU A 138 -7.38 -5.12 15.34
CA LEU A 138 -7.30 -4.79 13.91
C LEU A 138 -8.15 -3.54 13.58
N ALA A 139 -9.33 -3.40 14.18
CA ALA A 139 -10.15 -2.18 14.12
C ALA A 139 -9.43 -0.95 14.69
N ILE A 140 -8.77 -1.08 15.86
CA ILE A 140 -7.94 -0.01 16.45
C ILE A 140 -6.80 0.36 15.51
N THR A 141 -6.15 -0.63 14.88
CA THR A 141 -5.08 -0.43 13.89
C THR A 141 -5.55 0.36 12.67
N ALA A 142 -6.75 0.09 12.14
CA ALA A 142 -7.34 0.90 11.08
C ALA A 142 -7.57 2.36 11.51
N ILE A 143 -8.15 2.56 12.70
CA ILE A 143 -8.43 3.90 13.25
C ILE A 143 -7.13 4.68 13.51
N PHE A 144 -6.07 4.02 13.97
CA PHE A 144 -4.73 4.59 14.13
C PHE A 144 -4.19 5.14 12.80
N TYR A 145 -4.12 4.33 11.74
CA TYR A 145 -3.62 4.80 10.44
C TYR A 145 -4.47 5.95 9.86
N ALA A 146 -5.79 5.91 10.05
CA ALA A 146 -6.66 7.01 9.64
C ALA A 146 -6.34 8.32 10.37
N ALA A 147 -6.20 8.28 11.70
CA ALA A 147 -5.88 9.45 12.52
C ALA A 147 -4.48 10.01 12.22
N ILE A 148 -3.48 9.14 12.09
CA ILE A 148 -2.08 9.50 11.81
C ILE A 148 -1.94 10.20 10.45
N LEU A 149 -2.62 9.68 9.42
CA LEU A 149 -2.52 10.18 8.05
C LEU A 149 -3.46 11.38 7.77
N ALA A 150 -4.58 11.50 8.47
CA ALA A 150 -5.44 12.68 8.39
C ALA A 150 -4.84 13.92 9.08
N ASP A 151 -3.93 13.75 10.05
CA ASP A 151 -3.27 14.87 10.73
C ASP A 151 -2.02 15.38 9.97
N ASP A 152 -1.23 14.47 9.38
CA ASP A 152 -0.05 14.79 8.56
C ASP A 152 -0.02 13.88 7.30
N PRO A 153 -0.61 14.31 6.17
CA PRO A 153 -0.77 13.46 4.98
C PRO A 153 0.54 13.00 4.34
N ASP A 154 1.64 13.75 4.52
CA ASP A 154 2.94 13.39 3.94
C ASP A 154 3.57 12.13 4.59
N ARG A 155 3.01 11.67 5.72
CA ARG A 155 3.33 10.37 6.33
C ARG A 155 3.04 9.17 5.43
N PHE A 156 2.27 9.33 4.35
CA PHE A 156 2.11 8.27 3.34
C PHE A 156 3.47 7.74 2.84
N ARG A 157 4.46 8.63 2.67
CA ARG A 157 5.81 8.27 2.19
C ARG A 157 6.57 7.38 3.18
N ILE A 158 6.31 7.56 4.48
CA ILE A 158 6.93 6.82 5.57
C ILE A 158 6.37 5.39 5.60
N ILE A 159 5.04 5.28 5.59
CA ILE A 159 4.33 3.99 5.58
C ILE A 159 4.67 3.23 4.29
N GLN A 160 4.65 3.91 3.14
CA GLN A 160 5.11 3.35 1.86
C GLN A 160 6.55 2.83 1.95
N SER A 161 7.48 3.59 2.52
CA SER A 161 8.88 3.16 2.64
C SER A 161 9.04 1.93 3.53
N GLY A 162 8.42 1.90 4.72
CA GLY A 162 8.52 0.77 5.64
C GLY A 162 7.88 -0.50 5.09
N TYR A 163 6.68 -0.37 4.52
CA TYR A 163 5.95 -1.48 3.90
C TYR A 163 6.70 -2.00 2.64
N THR A 164 7.15 -1.13 1.73
CA THR A 164 7.92 -1.59 0.56
C THR A 164 9.23 -2.27 0.96
N PHE A 165 9.95 -1.77 1.98
CA PHE A 165 11.16 -2.42 2.46
C PHE A 165 10.88 -3.77 3.12
N SER A 166 9.80 -3.87 3.92
CA SER A 166 9.29 -5.13 4.46
C SER A 166 9.02 -6.14 3.36
N ALA A 167 8.16 -5.77 2.41
CA ALA A 167 7.72 -6.64 1.33
C ALA A 167 8.88 -7.17 0.48
N VAL A 168 9.88 -6.33 0.15
CA VAL A 168 11.06 -6.79 -0.60
C VAL A 168 11.87 -7.79 0.24
N LEU A 169 12.08 -7.52 1.54
CA LEU A 169 12.83 -8.42 2.43
C LEU A 169 12.12 -9.76 2.65
N VAL A 170 10.84 -9.75 3.01
CA VAL A 170 10.07 -10.98 3.27
C VAL A 170 9.82 -11.79 1.99
N SER A 171 9.76 -11.12 0.82
CA SER A 171 9.73 -11.78 -0.48
C SER A 171 11.08 -12.47 -0.79
N ALA A 172 12.20 -11.78 -0.57
CA ALA A 172 13.53 -12.37 -0.73
C ALA A 172 13.75 -13.59 0.20
N ILE A 173 13.28 -13.51 1.45
CA ILE A 173 13.27 -14.65 2.38
C ILE A 173 12.40 -15.81 1.86
N GLY A 174 11.20 -15.52 1.34
CA GLY A 174 10.32 -16.54 0.76
C GLY A 174 10.88 -17.22 -0.49
N ILE A 175 11.59 -16.48 -1.34
CA ILE A 175 12.29 -16.99 -2.52
C ILE A 175 13.48 -17.88 -2.10
N ALA A 176 14.28 -17.43 -1.12
CA ALA A 176 15.41 -18.21 -0.61
C ALA A 176 14.97 -19.47 0.14
N GLY A 177 13.80 -19.42 0.79
CA GLY A 177 13.09 -20.58 1.33
C GLY A 177 12.69 -21.58 0.23
N TYR A 178 11.96 -21.11 -0.78
CA TYR A 178 11.47 -21.93 -1.89
C TYR A 178 12.59 -22.69 -2.64
N PHE A 179 13.73 -22.04 -2.88
CA PHE A 179 14.89 -22.66 -3.53
C PHE A 179 15.86 -23.37 -2.57
N ASN A 180 15.48 -23.55 -1.30
CA ASN A 180 16.28 -24.27 -0.29
C ASN A 180 17.74 -23.79 -0.17
N LEU A 181 17.95 -22.47 -0.22
CA LEU A 181 19.28 -21.85 -0.32
C LEU A 181 20.11 -21.90 0.99
N PHE A 182 19.54 -22.38 2.10
CA PHE A 182 20.20 -22.47 3.40
C PHE A 182 19.53 -23.53 4.31
N PRO A 183 20.23 -24.08 5.32
CA PRO A 183 19.64 -25.06 6.24
C PRO A 183 18.41 -24.52 7.00
N GLY A 184 17.29 -25.24 6.96
CA GLY A 184 16.03 -24.81 7.58
C GLY A 184 15.18 -23.86 6.73
N ALA A 185 15.48 -23.74 5.44
CA ALA A 185 14.71 -22.94 4.46
C ALA A 185 13.21 -23.31 4.39
N ASP A 186 12.85 -24.57 4.64
CA ASP A 186 11.46 -25.06 4.70
C ASP A 186 10.57 -24.27 5.69
N TYR A 187 11.15 -23.63 6.71
CA TYR A 187 10.41 -22.79 7.64
C TYR A 187 9.71 -21.59 6.96
N PHE A 188 10.19 -21.19 5.78
CA PHE A 188 9.69 -20.08 4.96
C PHE A 188 8.87 -20.53 3.74
N THR A 189 8.55 -21.83 3.66
CA THR A 189 7.56 -22.41 2.74
C THR A 189 6.37 -23.01 3.52
N LEU A 190 5.30 -23.37 2.81
CA LEU A 190 4.22 -24.24 3.29
C LEU A 190 3.53 -24.91 2.10
N TYR A 191 3.39 -26.23 2.11
CA TYR A 191 2.89 -27.03 0.97
C TYR A 191 3.64 -26.74 -0.35
N GLU A 192 4.98 -26.75 -0.31
CA GLU A 192 5.86 -26.40 -1.44
C GLU A 192 5.61 -25.02 -2.08
N ARG A 193 5.12 -24.05 -1.30
CA ARG A 193 4.84 -22.68 -1.76
C ARG A 193 5.56 -21.67 -0.88
N ALA A 194 6.10 -20.61 -1.48
CA ALA A 194 6.75 -19.53 -0.74
C ALA A 194 5.73 -18.81 0.16
N ARG A 195 6.03 -18.69 1.47
CA ARG A 195 5.30 -17.82 2.41
C ARG A 195 6.15 -16.72 3.03
N GLY A 196 7.47 -16.82 2.90
CA GLY A 196 8.39 -15.92 3.57
C GLY A 196 8.14 -15.94 5.08
N THR A 197 8.02 -14.77 5.70
CA THR A 197 7.77 -14.62 7.13
C THR A 197 6.27 -14.58 7.50
N PHE A 198 5.37 -15.17 6.70
CA PHE A 198 3.94 -15.32 7.02
C PHE A 198 3.58 -16.76 7.39
N GLN A 199 2.38 -16.95 7.95
CA GLN A 199 1.81 -18.28 8.21
C GLN A 199 1.34 -19.00 6.93
N ASP A 200 0.63 -18.31 6.04
CA ASP A 200 0.05 -18.88 4.80
C ASP A 200 0.52 -18.10 3.54
N PRO A 201 1.04 -18.79 2.50
CA PRO A 201 1.28 -18.21 1.18
C PRO A 201 0.11 -17.39 0.60
N ASN A 202 -1.14 -17.73 0.93
CA ASN A 202 -2.34 -17.01 0.48
C ASN A 202 -2.44 -15.59 1.06
N VAL A 203 -1.81 -15.32 2.22
CA VAL A 203 -1.75 -13.99 2.87
C VAL A 203 -0.49 -13.22 2.43
N PHE A 204 0.63 -13.94 2.32
CA PHE A 204 1.91 -13.44 1.83
C PHE A 204 1.79 -12.82 0.42
N GLY A 205 1.25 -13.57 -0.55
CA GLY A 205 1.15 -13.10 -1.94
C GLY A 205 0.42 -11.75 -2.09
N PRO A 206 -0.81 -11.59 -1.58
CA PRO A 206 -1.56 -10.34 -1.70
C PRO A 206 -0.94 -9.17 -0.91
N PHE A 207 -0.27 -9.44 0.23
CA PHE A 207 0.46 -8.42 0.99
C PHE A 207 1.54 -7.71 0.15
N LEU A 208 2.22 -8.44 -0.74
CA LEU A 208 3.25 -7.89 -1.64
C LEU A 208 2.69 -6.97 -2.75
N VAL A 209 1.39 -7.02 -3.05
CA VAL A 209 0.84 -6.35 -4.25
C VAL A 209 0.84 -4.82 -4.12
N LEU A 210 0.51 -4.24 -2.97
CA LEU A 210 0.54 -2.76 -2.83
C LEU A 210 1.95 -2.18 -3.04
N PRO A 211 3.00 -2.69 -2.38
CA PRO A 211 4.40 -2.39 -2.72
C PRO A 211 4.71 -2.53 -4.21
N THR A 212 4.28 -3.61 -4.84
CA THR A 212 4.50 -3.86 -6.28
C THR A 212 3.86 -2.78 -7.16
N LEU A 213 2.59 -2.44 -6.91
CA LEU A 213 1.89 -1.38 -7.65
C LEU A 213 2.52 0.00 -7.44
N LEU A 214 3.01 0.31 -6.24
CA LEU A 214 3.66 1.59 -5.94
C LEU A 214 4.98 1.76 -6.71
N LEU A 215 5.75 0.68 -6.88
CA LEU A 215 6.96 0.68 -7.71
C LEU A 215 6.63 0.76 -9.21
N ILE A 216 5.66 -0.02 -9.70
CA ILE A 216 5.18 0.03 -11.09
C ILE A 216 4.67 1.43 -11.44
N GLN A 217 3.84 2.04 -10.58
CA GLN A 217 3.32 3.39 -10.81
C GLN A 217 4.44 4.45 -10.84
N THR A 218 5.52 4.24 -10.09
CA THR A 218 6.70 5.12 -10.15
C THR A 218 7.38 5.04 -11.53
N LEU A 219 7.46 3.85 -12.14
CA LEU A 219 7.94 3.68 -13.53
C LEU A 219 6.98 4.30 -14.56
N LEU A 220 5.65 4.16 -14.38
CA LEU A 220 4.67 4.76 -15.28
C LEU A 220 4.76 6.30 -15.25
N ARG A 221 4.88 6.91 -14.07
CA ARG A 221 4.88 8.38 -13.89
C ARG A 221 6.24 9.04 -14.13
N GLY A 222 7.34 8.43 -13.69
CA GLY A 222 8.71 8.96 -13.81
C GLY A 222 9.44 8.52 -15.08
N PRO A 223 10.58 9.15 -15.45
CA PRO A 223 11.36 8.75 -16.62
C PRO A 223 12.10 7.42 -16.37
N VAL A 224 11.82 6.40 -17.20
CA VAL A 224 12.22 4.99 -16.98
C VAL A 224 13.70 4.84 -16.63
N PHE A 225 14.60 5.44 -17.42
CA PHE A 225 16.06 5.34 -17.23
C PHE A 225 16.55 5.81 -15.86
N ARG A 226 15.88 6.79 -15.23
CA ARG A 226 16.20 7.26 -13.88
C ARG A 226 15.76 6.26 -12.79
N HIS A 227 14.86 5.35 -13.13
CA HIS A 227 14.19 4.42 -12.20
C HIS A 227 14.47 2.94 -12.52
N LEU A 228 15.45 2.61 -13.37
CA LEU A 228 15.85 1.23 -13.66
C LEU A 228 16.25 0.44 -12.41
N HIS A 229 16.77 1.11 -11.38
CA HIS A 229 17.06 0.52 -10.07
C HIS A 229 15.82 -0.06 -9.36
N LEU A 230 14.60 0.34 -9.75
CA LEU A 230 13.36 -0.24 -9.23
C LEU A 230 13.01 -1.60 -9.85
N LEU A 231 13.66 -2.00 -10.97
CA LEU A 231 13.42 -3.31 -11.58
C LEU A 231 13.84 -4.45 -10.65
N VAL A 232 14.92 -4.29 -9.89
CA VAL A 232 15.39 -5.31 -8.92
C VAL A 232 14.33 -5.62 -7.84
N PRO A 233 13.83 -4.65 -7.05
CA PRO A 233 12.77 -4.92 -6.09
C PRO A 233 11.44 -5.30 -6.74
N ILE A 234 11.12 -4.83 -7.96
CA ILE A 234 9.93 -5.31 -8.70
C ILE A 234 10.06 -6.80 -9.01
N SER A 235 11.18 -7.27 -9.55
CA SER A 235 11.41 -8.70 -9.85
C SER A 235 11.38 -9.55 -8.58
N ILE A 236 11.95 -9.08 -7.47
CA ILE A 236 11.88 -9.77 -6.17
C ILE A 236 10.42 -9.89 -5.68
N LEU A 237 9.60 -8.85 -5.82
CA LEU A 237 8.19 -8.89 -5.42
C LEU A 237 7.34 -9.76 -6.36
N LEU A 238 7.54 -9.65 -7.67
CA LEU A 238 6.83 -10.47 -8.67
C LEU A 238 7.15 -11.96 -8.50
N LEU A 239 8.42 -12.31 -8.22
CA LEU A 239 8.81 -13.70 -7.99
C LEU A 239 8.24 -14.26 -6.68
N GLY A 240 8.18 -13.49 -5.59
CA GLY A 240 7.48 -13.92 -4.38
C GLY A 240 5.97 -14.09 -4.59
N ILE A 241 5.32 -13.16 -5.31
CA ILE A 241 3.91 -13.30 -5.68
C ILE A 241 3.68 -14.56 -6.53
N PHE A 242 4.57 -14.85 -7.49
CA PHE A 242 4.47 -16.04 -8.32
C PHE A 242 4.66 -17.34 -7.52
N LEU A 243 5.80 -17.49 -6.83
CA LEU A 243 6.15 -18.67 -6.03
C LEU A 243 5.26 -18.87 -4.78
N SER A 244 4.43 -17.89 -4.42
CA SER A 244 3.34 -18.11 -3.44
C SER A 244 2.26 -19.06 -3.96
N PHE A 245 2.15 -19.27 -5.28
CA PHE A 245 1.07 -19.97 -5.98
C PHE A 245 -0.34 -19.66 -5.43
N SER A 246 -0.53 -18.41 -4.98
CA SER A 246 -1.82 -17.89 -4.54
C SER A 246 -2.58 -17.38 -5.76
N ARG A 247 -3.57 -18.17 -6.23
CA ARG A 247 -4.51 -17.77 -7.29
C ARG A 247 -5.08 -16.37 -7.02
N GLY A 248 -5.38 -16.09 -5.74
CA GLY A 248 -5.85 -14.79 -5.28
C GLY A 248 -4.83 -13.66 -5.42
N ALA A 249 -3.56 -13.89 -5.08
CA ALA A 249 -2.50 -12.88 -5.27
C ALA A 249 -2.29 -12.53 -6.74
N TRP A 250 -2.36 -13.52 -7.64
CA TRP A 250 -2.21 -13.32 -9.08
C TRP A 250 -3.38 -12.48 -9.64
N VAL A 251 -4.62 -12.78 -9.25
CA VAL A 251 -5.81 -11.99 -9.61
C VAL A 251 -5.73 -10.57 -9.06
N VAL A 252 -5.30 -10.40 -7.79
CA VAL A 252 -5.17 -9.09 -7.16
C VAL A 252 -4.06 -8.25 -7.80
N LEU A 253 -2.93 -8.86 -8.16
CA LEU A 253 -1.87 -8.21 -8.92
C LEU A 253 -2.36 -7.78 -10.32
N PHE A 254 -3.01 -8.68 -11.06
CA PHE A 254 -3.50 -8.40 -12.41
C PHE A 254 -4.55 -7.28 -12.41
N ALA A 255 -5.61 -7.40 -11.60
CA ALA A 255 -6.64 -6.38 -11.47
C ALA A 255 -6.05 -5.05 -10.97
N GLY A 256 -5.12 -5.10 -10.02
CA GLY A 256 -4.39 -3.95 -9.51
C GLY A 256 -3.60 -3.20 -10.58
N VAL A 257 -2.79 -3.93 -11.37
CA VAL A 257 -2.03 -3.38 -12.51
C VAL A 257 -2.96 -2.78 -13.55
N MET A 258 -4.04 -3.48 -13.92
CA MET A 258 -5.01 -3.00 -14.90
C MET A 258 -5.70 -1.70 -14.45
N ILE A 259 -6.09 -1.58 -13.17
CA ILE A 259 -6.69 -0.36 -12.62
C ILE A 259 -5.68 0.81 -12.63
N ILE A 260 -4.44 0.64 -12.17
CA ILE A 260 -3.47 1.75 -12.17
C ILE A 260 -3.04 2.16 -13.59
N TYR A 261 -3.00 1.20 -14.53
CA TYR A 261 -2.65 1.46 -15.93
C TYR A 261 -3.78 2.17 -16.67
N PHE A 262 -5.04 1.76 -16.46
CA PHE A 262 -6.22 2.47 -16.96
C PHE A 262 -6.28 3.90 -16.41
N LEU A 263 -6.10 4.09 -15.09
CA LEU A 263 -6.06 5.42 -14.48
C LEU A 263 -4.92 6.28 -15.05
N ALA A 264 -3.74 5.71 -15.31
CA ALA A 264 -2.64 6.42 -15.95
C ALA A 264 -2.97 6.86 -17.39
N LEU A 265 -3.61 5.99 -18.19
CA LEU A 265 -4.02 6.31 -19.57
C LEU A 265 -5.16 7.34 -19.65
N VAL A 266 -6.10 7.34 -18.69
CA VAL A 266 -7.23 8.27 -18.65
C VAL A 266 -6.85 9.64 -18.06
N THR A 267 -5.88 9.69 -17.14
CA THR A 267 -5.44 10.96 -16.52
C THR A 267 -4.32 11.68 -17.28
N GLU A 268 -3.65 11.04 -18.24
CA GLU A 268 -2.57 11.64 -19.03
C GLU A 268 -3.09 12.35 -20.30
N GLN A 269 -2.97 13.68 -20.32
CA GLN A 269 -3.45 14.55 -21.40
C GLN A 269 -2.46 14.67 -22.57
N SER A 270 -1.16 14.41 -22.36
CA SER A 270 -0.15 14.58 -23.40
C SER A 270 -0.04 13.34 -24.29
N SER A 271 -0.36 13.48 -25.59
CA SER A 271 -0.28 12.39 -26.57
C SER A 271 1.09 11.69 -26.61
N ARG A 272 2.20 12.44 -26.42
CA ARG A 272 3.57 11.87 -26.34
C ARG A 272 3.74 10.98 -25.11
N ARG A 273 3.19 11.38 -23.95
CA ARG A 273 3.24 10.58 -22.72
C ARG A 273 2.26 9.41 -22.76
N ARG A 274 1.08 9.58 -23.35
CA ARG A 274 0.13 8.48 -23.59
C ARG A 274 0.70 7.43 -24.54
N ALA A 275 1.40 7.82 -25.61
CA ALA A 275 2.14 6.89 -26.47
C ALA A 275 3.27 6.16 -25.70
N ARG A 276 4.01 6.86 -24.83
CA ARG A 276 4.97 6.23 -23.91
C ARG A 276 4.30 5.23 -22.97
N LEU A 277 3.11 5.51 -22.44
CA LEU A 277 2.36 4.59 -21.60
C LEU A 277 1.94 3.33 -22.38
N LEU A 278 1.46 3.48 -23.62
CA LEU A 278 1.15 2.34 -24.50
C LEU A 278 2.39 1.46 -24.77
N PHE A 279 3.54 2.06 -25.06
CA PHE A 279 4.80 1.33 -25.21
C PHE A 279 5.20 0.60 -23.91
N LEU A 280 5.04 1.24 -22.75
CA LEU A 280 5.30 0.61 -21.45
C LEU A 280 4.33 -0.51 -21.10
N GLY A 281 3.07 -0.43 -21.54
CA GLY A 281 2.11 -1.52 -21.43
C GLY A 281 2.54 -2.72 -22.25
N LEU A 282 2.90 -2.52 -23.53
CA LEU A 282 3.41 -3.58 -24.40
C LEU A 282 4.71 -4.20 -23.87
N ALA A 283 5.69 -3.36 -23.48
CA ALA A 283 6.93 -3.82 -22.89
C ALA A 283 6.71 -4.55 -21.55
N GLY A 284 5.71 -4.14 -20.76
CA GLY A 284 5.29 -4.83 -19.54
C GLY A 284 4.71 -6.22 -19.81
N VAL A 285 3.85 -6.35 -20.84
CA VAL A 285 3.33 -7.67 -21.27
C VAL A 285 4.46 -8.58 -21.73
N VAL A 286 5.38 -8.08 -22.58
CA VAL A 286 6.54 -8.85 -23.03
C VAL A 286 7.44 -9.25 -21.85
N ALA A 287 7.67 -8.35 -20.89
CA ALA A 287 8.46 -8.65 -19.70
C ALA A 287 7.79 -9.70 -18.79
N VAL A 288 6.46 -9.68 -18.64
CA VAL A 288 5.72 -10.71 -17.89
C VAL A 288 5.76 -12.06 -18.60
N LEU A 289 5.63 -12.10 -19.93
CA LEU A 289 5.75 -13.34 -20.71
C LEU A 289 7.18 -13.92 -20.62
N ALA A 290 8.21 -13.09 -20.74
CA ALA A 290 9.60 -13.52 -20.58
C ALA A 290 9.91 -13.98 -19.15
N PHE A 291 9.36 -13.31 -18.13
CA PHE A 291 9.46 -13.71 -16.73
C PHE A 291 8.79 -15.08 -16.49
N LEU A 292 7.58 -15.29 -17.00
CA LEU A 292 6.87 -16.58 -16.87
C LEU A 292 7.63 -17.70 -17.59
N ALA A 293 8.14 -17.47 -18.80
CA ALA A 293 8.95 -18.45 -19.52
C ALA A 293 10.25 -18.82 -18.76
N ALA A 294 10.92 -17.84 -18.13
CA ALA A 294 12.11 -18.09 -17.33
C ALA A 294 11.84 -18.71 -15.94
N ALA A 295 10.61 -18.59 -15.42
CA ALA A 295 10.20 -19.23 -14.18
C ALA A 295 9.72 -20.68 -14.43
N LEU A 296 8.99 -20.91 -15.53
CA LEU A 296 8.50 -22.23 -15.94
C LEU A 296 9.57 -23.11 -16.60
N SER A 297 10.77 -22.58 -16.90
CA SER A 297 11.94 -23.39 -17.27
C SER A 297 12.62 -24.07 -16.06
N ILE A 298 11.91 -24.22 -14.95
CA ILE A 298 12.34 -24.92 -13.73
C ILE A 298 11.25 -25.94 -13.39
N ASP A 299 11.57 -27.24 -13.49
CA ASP A 299 10.58 -28.32 -13.44
C ASP A 299 9.68 -28.30 -12.19
N THR A 300 10.23 -27.94 -11.02
CA THR A 300 9.47 -27.85 -9.75
C THR A 300 8.47 -26.69 -9.75
N VAL A 301 8.80 -25.59 -10.42
CA VAL A 301 7.95 -24.41 -10.56
C VAL A 301 6.84 -24.69 -11.58
N ASP A 302 7.15 -25.39 -12.67
CA ASP A 302 6.19 -25.80 -13.70
C ASP A 302 5.16 -26.82 -13.18
N GLN A 303 5.61 -27.87 -12.48
CA GLN A 303 4.71 -28.85 -11.86
C GLN A 303 3.73 -28.20 -10.87
N MET A 304 4.24 -27.29 -10.02
CA MET A 304 3.40 -26.49 -9.11
C MET A 304 2.46 -25.54 -9.86
N PHE A 305 2.92 -24.93 -10.97
CA PHE A 305 2.06 -24.10 -11.81
C PHE A 305 0.92 -24.93 -12.41
N HIS A 306 1.20 -26.08 -13.01
CA HIS A 306 0.19 -26.97 -13.60
C HIS A 306 -0.83 -27.49 -12.57
N GLN A 307 -0.41 -27.78 -11.33
CA GLN A 307 -1.33 -28.14 -10.25
C GLN A 307 -2.24 -26.96 -9.84
N ARG A 308 -1.70 -25.74 -9.79
CA ARG A 308 -2.34 -24.56 -9.18
C ARG A 308 -3.07 -23.66 -10.17
N ALA A 309 -2.79 -23.74 -11.46
CA ALA A 309 -3.39 -22.92 -12.52
C ALA A 309 -4.84 -23.33 -12.89
N LYS A 310 -5.37 -24.44 -12.37
CA LYS A 310 -6.77 -24.84 -12.59
C LYS A 310 -7.74 -23.78 -12.06
N LEU A 311 -8.68 -23.36 -12.91
CA LEU A 311 -9.76 -22.40 -12.60
C LEU A 311 -10.59 -22.83 -11.39
N VAL A 312 -11.01 -24.09 -11.37
CA VAL A 312 -11.73 -24.76 -10.28
C VAL A 312 -10.81 -25.88 -9.76
N GLN A 313 -10.64 -25.98 -8.45
CA GLN A 313 -9.95 -27.10 -7.81
C GLN A 313 -10.98 -28.10 -7.30
N ASP A 314 -10.57 -29.34 -7.04
CA ASP A 314 -11.51 -30.44 -6.78
C ASP A 314 -12.33 -30.22 -5.47
N TYR A 315 -11.77 -29.48 -4.50
CA TYR A 315 -12.46 -29.01 -3.28
C TYR A 315 -13.42 -27.83 -3.50
N ASP A 316 -13.30 -27.09 -4.61
CA ASP A 316 -14.19 -25.96 -4.92
C ASP A 316 -15.57 -26.45 -5.39
N GLY A 317 -15.59 -27.52 -6.19
CA GLY A 317 -16.78 -28.05 -6.88
C GLY A 317 -17.42 -29.33 -6.32
N ALA A 318 -16.90 -29.89 -5.22
CA ALA A 318 -17.46 -31.10 -4.60
C ALA A 318 -18.89 -30.90 -4.04
N ARG A 319 -19.58 -32.01 -3.69
CA ARG A 319 -20.97 -31.99 -3.16
C ARG A 319 -21.17 -31.10 -1.92
N LEU A 320 -20.14 -30.97 -1.08
CA LEU A 320 -20.04 -30.00 0.03
C LEU A 320 -18.79 -29.12 -0.12
N GLY A 321 -18.37 -28.90 -1.37
CA GLY A 321 -17.25 -28.05 -1.74
C GLY A 321 -17.54 -26.57 -1.47
N ARG A 322 -16.53 -25.72 -1.73
CA ARG A 322 -16.54 -24.28 -1.43
C ARG A 322 -17.86 -23.60 -1.83
N PHE A 323 -18.30 -23.76 -3.08
CA PHE A 323 -19.48 -23.05 -3.57
C PHE A 323 -20.81 -23.57 -3.00
N ALA A 324 -20.90 -24.86 -2.65
CA ALA A 324 -22.08 -25.42 -1.99
C ALA A 324 -22.21 -24.93 -0.54
N ARG A 325 -21.08 -24.75 0.16
CA ARG A 325 -21.06 -24.16 1.51
C ARG A 325 -21.45 -22.68 1.51
N TYR A 326 -21.24 -21.95 0.41
CA TYR A 326 -21.68 -20.56 0.31
C TYR A 326 -23.21 -20.45 0.33
N SER A 327 -23.92 -21.22 -0.51
CA SER A 327 -25.38 -21.17 -0.58
C SER A 327 -26.03 -21.70 0.70
N LEU A 328 -25.53 -22.81 1.26
CA LEU A 328 -26.02 -23.35 2.54
C LEU A 328 -25.74 -22.39 3.71
N GLY A 329 -24.57 -21.76 3.74
CA GLY A 329 -24.24 -20.75 4.74
C GLY A 329 -25.16 -19.53 4.68
N PHE A 330 -25.41 -18.97 3.48
CA PHE A 330 -26.33 -17.85 3.32
C PHE A 330 -27.80 -18.21 3.61
N GLN A 331 -28.19 -19.48 3.51
CA GLN A 331 -29.49 -19.95 4.00
C GLN A 331 -29.53 -19.91 5.54
N MET A 332 -28.54 -20.52 6.21
CA MET A 332 -28.43 -20.51 7.68
C MET A 332 -28.37 -19.11 8.28
N VAL A 333 -27.80 -18.11 7.57
CA VAL A 333 -27.80 -16.71 8.04
C VAL A 333 -29.21 -16.20 8.39
N MET A 334 -30.28 -16.70 7.74
CA MET A 334 -31.64 -16.28 8.04
C MET A 334 -32.15 -16.80 9.40
N ASP A 335 -31.70 -17.97 9.82
CA ASP A 335 -32.10 -18.61 11.09
C ASP A 335 -31.30 -18.06 12.29
N TYR A 336 -30.09 -17.53 12.04
CA TYR A 336 -29.14 -17.07 13.06
C TYR A 336 -28.85 -15.56 12.95
N PRO A 337 -29.74 -14.66 13.42
CA PRO A 337 -29.58 -13.21 13.28
C PRO A 337 -28.40 -12.63 14.09
N LEU A 338 -27.98 -13.29 15.16
CA LEU A 338 -26.76 -12.98 15.92
C LEU A 338 -25.50 -13.69 15.36
N GLY A 339 -25.65 -14.48 14.29
CA GLY A 339 -24.62 -15.38 13.78
C GLY A 339 -24.61 -16.74 14.50
N LEU A 340 -23.77 -17.65 14.00
CA LEU A 340 -23.45 -18.92 14.64
C LEU A 340 -22.50 -18.73 15.83
N GLY A 341 -21.72 -17.65 15.81
CA GLY A 341 -20.62 -17.38 16.72
C GLY A 341 -19.25 -17.56 16.04
N PRO A 342 -18.17 -16.95 16.56
CA PRO A 342 -16.85 -17.09 15.96
C PRO A 342 -16.32 -18.51 16.05
N LEU A 343 -15.69 -18.97 14.97
CA LEU A 343 -15.09 -20.32 14.83
C LEU A 343 -16.10 -21.50 14.88
N GLU A 344 -17.39 -21.25 14.69
CA GLU A 344 -18.43 -22.29 14.73
C GLU A 344 -18.78 -22.89 13.35
N PHE A 345 -18.52 -22.19 12.25
CA PHE A 345 -18.96 -22.63 10.90
C PHE A 345 -18.36 -23.98 10.47
N ASN A 346 -17.09 -24.22 10.78
CA ASN A 346 -16.39 -25.49 10.51
C ASN A 346 -16.89 -26.68 11.35
N LYS A 347 -17.85 -26.47 12.26
CA LYS A 347 -18.54 -27.53 13.01
C LYS A 347 -19.85 -27.95 12.34
N HIS A 348 -20.38 -27.10 11.46
CA HIS A 348 -21.51 -27.42 10.58
C HIS A 348 -21.04 -27.95 9.21
N PHE A 349 -19.84 -27.57 8.76
CA PHE A 349 -19.30 -27.91 7.44
C PHE A 349 -17.81 -28.29 7.48
N PRO A 350 -17.28 -29.11 6.54
CA PRO A 350 -15.91 -29.61 6.61
C PRO A 350 -14.75 -28.59 6.58
N GLU A 351 -14.99 -27.34 6.18
CA GLU A 351 -14.02 -26.25 6.24
C GLU A 351 -14.76 -24.90 6.46
N ASP A 352 -14.04 -23.86 6.87
CA ASP A 352 -14.52 -22.49 7.09
C ASP A 352 -15.16 -21.83 5.84
N GLU A 353 -15.83 -20.68 6.04
CA GLU A 353 -16.61 -19.98 5.01
C GLU A 353 -15.78 -19.61 3.78
N HIS A 354 -14.49 -19.31 3.95
CA HIS A 354 -13.59 -18.81 2.90
C HIS A 354 -14.19 -17.68 2.03
N ASN A 355 -15.04 -16.84 2.61
CA ASN A 355 -15.76 -15.73 2.00
C ASN A 355 -16.09 -14.73 3.12
N VAL A 356 -15.48 -13.54 3.09
CA VAL A 356 -15.60 -12.56 4.19
C VAL A 356 -17.02 -12.02 4.32
N TYR A 357 -17.76 -11.94 3.21
CA TYR A 357 -19.11 -11.43 3.24
C TYR A 357 -20.06 -12.42 3.93
N LEU A 358 -19.92 -13.72 3.67
CA LEU A 358 -20.60 -14.76 4.44
C LEU A 358 -20.13 -14.77 5.90
N LYS A 359 -18.81 -14.73 6.13
CA LYS A 359 -18.21 -14.73 7.46
C LYS A 359 -18.67 -13.57 8.34
N GLY A 360 -18.88 -12.39 7.74
CA GLY A 360 -19.44 -11.23 8.42
C GLY A 360 -20.82 -11.52 9.03
N PHE A 361 -21.65 -12.35 8.39
CA PHE A 361 -22.95 -12.74 8.93
C PHE A 361 -22.88 -13.93 9.90
N THR A 362 -22.08 -14.95 9.61
CA THR A 362 -21.97 -16.15 10.46
C THR A 362 -21.20 -15.88 11.76
N THR A 363 -20.11 -15.10 11.69
CA THR A 363 -19.22 -14.79 12.82
C THR A 363 -19.59 -13.50 13.56
N TYR A 364 -20.22 -12.51 12.93
CA TYR A 364 -20.53 -11.21 13.56
C TYR A 364 -22.02 -10.82 13.49
N GLY A 365 -22.89 -11.77 13.11
CA GLY A 365 -24.32 -11.58 12.97
C GLY A 365 -24.74 -10.61 11.87
N TRP A 366 -26.05 -10.36 11.77
CA TRP A 366 -26.61 -9.42 10.78
C TRP A 366 -26.05 -8.01 10.90
N LEU A 367 -25.76 -7.56 12.13
CA LEU A 367 -25.14 -6.27 12.38
C LEU A 367 -23.73 -6.22 11.74
N GLY A 368 -22.89 -7.21 12.02
CA GLY A 368 -21.53 -7.25 11.50
C GLY A 368 -21.47 -7.37 9.98
N GLY A 369 -22.15 -8.36 9.39
CA GLY A 369 -22.16 -8.58 7.94
C GLY A 369 -22.65 -7.36 7.15
N THR A 370 -23.77 -6.77 7.59
CA THR A 370 -24.33 -5.56 6.95
C THR A 370 -23.39 -4.37 7.07
N VAL A 371 -22.81 -4.13 8.25
CA VAL A 371 -21.91 -3.00 8.50
C VAL A 371 -20.58 -3.16 7.76
N TYR A 372 -20.04 -4.37 7.64
CA TYR A 372 -18.83 -4.64 6.87
C TYR A 372 -19.03 -4.34 5.38
N ILE A 373 -20.12 -4.84 4.78
CA ILE A 373 -20.49 -4.57 3.38
C ILE A 373 -20.68 -3.05 3.16
N PHE A 374 -21.40 -2.39 4.07
CA PHE A 374 -21.61 -0.94 4.02
C PHE A 374 -20.29 -0.15 4.12
N LEU A 375 -19.39 -0.54 5.01
CA LEU A 375 -18.07 0.08 5.14
C LEU A 375 -17.20 -0.14 3.90
N ALA A 376 -17.20 -1.33 3.31
CA ALA A 376 -16.49 -1.65 2.07
C ALA A 376 -16.93 -0.73 0.93
N ILE A 377 -18.26 -0.68 0.68
CA ILE A 377 -18.87 0.17 -0.36
C ILE A 377 -18.62 1.66 -0.08
N TRP A 378 -18.81 2.12 1.15
CA TRP A 378 -18.61 3.54 1.48
C TRP A 378 -17.14 3.96 1.37
N THR A 379 -16.19 3.07 1.70
CA THR A 379 -14.76 3.32 1.52
C THR A 379 -14.41 3.41 0.03
N PHE A 380 -14.88 2.47 -0.79
CA PHE A 380 -14.71 2.47 -2.24
C PHE A 380 -15.25 3.76 -2.87
N CYS A 381 -16.53 4.08 -2.65
CA CYS A 381 -17.18 5.28 -3.17
C CYS A 381 -16.53 6.59 -2.67
N SER A 382 -16.01 6.60 -1.44
CA SER A 382 -15.30 7.78 -0.90
C SER A 382 -13.90 7.96 -1.49
N LEU A 383 -13.25 6.89 -1.95
CA LEU A 383 -11.94 6.95 -2.61
C LEU A 383 -12.02 7.42 -4.08
N VAL A 384 -13.06 7.04 -4.83
CA VAL A 384 -13.17 7.35 -6.28
C VAL A 384 -12.93 8.84 -6.61
N PRO A 385 -13.50 9.84 -5.89
CA PRO A 385 -13.22 11.24 -6.15
C PRO A 385 -11.77 11.67 -5.88
N LEU A 386 -11.00 10.93 -5.08
CA LEU A 386 -9.61 11.26 -4.74
C LEU A 386 -8.62 10.87 -5.86
N LEU A 387 -8.98 9.90 -6.70
CA LEU A 387 -8.14 9.39 -7.81
C LEU A 387 -7.80 10.45 -8.85
N PHE A 388 -8.67 11.46 -9.00
CA PHE A 388 -8.61 12.50 -10.03
C PHE A 388 -8.17 13.88 -9.50
N LYS A 389 -7.81 13.99 -8.21
CA LYS A 389 -7.35 15.25 -7.60
C LYS A 389 -5.83 15.36 -7.69
N SER A 390 -5.30 16.50 -8.09
CA SER A 390 -3.86 16.79 -8.02
C SER A 390 -3.41 17.05 -6.57
N ARG A 391 -2.81 16.03 -5.93
CA ARG A 391 -2.27 16.07 -4.55
C ARG A 391 -0.91 15.35 -4.50
N PRO A 392 -0.04 15.63 -3.52
CA PRO A 392 1.24 14.93 -3.36
C PRO A 392 1.09 13.40 -3.19
N TRP A 393 -0.04 12.96 -2.65
CA TRP A 393 -0.37 11.56 -2.36
C TRP A 393 -1.25 10.87 -3.42
N THR A 394 -1.62 11.52 -4.53
CA THR A 394 -2.55 10.94 -5.53
C THR A 394 -2.04 9.63 -6.13
N GLY A 395 -0.72 9.46 -6.25
CA GLY A 395 -0.13 8.20 -6.68
C GLY A 395 -0.46 7.05 -5.71
N PHE A 396 -0.10 7.24 -4.45
CA PHE A 396 -0.40 6.31 -3.37
C PHE A 396 -1.90 6.01 -3.25
N ALA A 397 -2.77 7.03 -3.39
CA ALA A 397 -4.22 6.86 -3.41
C ALA A 397 -4.72 5.95 -4.55
N GLN A 398 -4.17 6.10 -5.77
CA GLN A 398 -4.54 5.25 -6.91
C GLN A 398 -4.07 3.80 -6.73
N CYS A 399 -2.86 3.56 -6.21
CA CYS A 399 -2.38 2.21 -5.90
C CYS A 399 -3.20 1.56 -4.76
N LEU A 400 -3.46 2.30 -3.69
CA LEU A 400 -4.28 1.85 -2.57
C LEU A 400 -5.69 1.49 -3.03
N PHE A 401 -6.35 2.34 -3.83
CA PHE A 401 -7.66 2.06 -4.39
C PHE A 401 -7.67 0.81 -5.30
N ALA A 402 -6.65 0.65 -6.14
CA ALA A 402 -6.53 -0.51 -7.02
C ALA A 402 -6.41 -1.82 -6.24
N VAL A 403 -5.52 -1.87 -5.23
CA VAL A 403 -5.34 -3.06 -4.39
C VAL A 403 -6.55 -3.31 -3.49
N PHE A 404 -7.13 -2.27 -2.90
CA PHE A 404 -8.33 -2.39 -2.05
C PHE A 404 -9.52 -2.93 -2.86
N THR A 405 -9.79 -2.37 -4.05
CA THR A 405 -10.87 -2.85 -4.94
C THR A 405 -10.66 -4.30 -5.32
N ALA A 406 -9.43 -4.68 -5.68
CA ALA A 406 -9.10 -6.06 -6.02
C ALA A 406 -9.23 -7.02 -4.83
N HIS A 407 -8.91 -6.60 -3.61
CA HIS A 407 -9.14 -7.38 -2.39
C HIS A 407 -10.63 -7.51 -2.05
N LEU A 408 -11.46 -6.48 -2.27
CA LEU A 408 -12.92 -6.59 -2.09
C LEU A 408 -13.53 -7.65 -3.02
N ILE A 409 -13.03 -7.74 -4.27
CA ILE A 409 -13.42 -8.80 -5.21
C ILE A 409 -12.88 -10.16 -4.72
N LEU A 410 -11.64 -10.22 -4.24
CA LEU A 410 -11.05 -11.45 -3.70
C LEU A 410 -11.80 -11.99 -2.46
N SER A 411 -12.34 -11.10 -1.64
CA SER A 411 -13.07 -11.41 -0.39
C SER A 411 -14.34 -12.24 -0.61
N VAL A 412 -14.80 -12.39 -1.86
CA VAL A 412 -15.89 -13.30 -2.24
C VAL A 412 -15.45 -14.77 -2.24
N ILE A 413 -14.14 -15.04 -2.41
CA ILE A 413 -13.60 -16.41 -2.62
C ILE A 413 -12.45 -16.81 -1.68
N ILE A 414 -11.93 -15.86 -0.89
CA ILE A 414 -10.93 -16.07 0.17
C ILE A 414 -11.38 -15.29 1.41
N ASP A 415 -11.10 -15.85 2.60
CA ASP A 415 -11.25 -15.13 3.87
C ASP A 415 -10.06 -14.18 4.11
N THR A 416 -10.38 -12.90 4.33
CA THR A 416 -9.45 -11.81 4.66
C THR A 416 -9.79 -11.11 5.98
N ASP A 417 -10.66 -11.69 6.82
CA ASP A 417 -11.19 -11.05 8.05
C ASP A 417 -10.08 -10.69 9.06
N HIS A 418 -8.97 -11.45 9.10
CA HIS A 418 -7.82 -11.20 9.99
C HIS A 418 -6.57 -10.72 9.23
N TRP A 419 -6.72 -10.30 7.98
CA TRP A 419 -5.60 -9.78 7.19
C TRP A 419 -5.25 -8.36 7.62
N ARG A 420 -4.22 -8.23 8.45
CA ARG A 420 -3.65 -6.96 8.97
C ARG A 420 -3.58 -5.84 7.92
N HIS A 421 -3.15 -6.16 6.70
CA HIS A 421 -3.04 -5.20 5.62
C HIS A 421 -4.40 -4.67 5.12
N MET A 422 -5.49 -5.41 5.22
CA MET A 422 -6.85 -4.92 4.91
C MET A 422 -7.30 -3.80 5.85
N TYR A 423 -7.06 -3.96 7.15
CA TYR A 423 -7.37 -2.93 8.15
C TYR A 423 -6.46 -1.70 7.98
N MET A 424 -5.19 -1.92 7.67
CA MET A 424 -4.30 -0.85 7.23
C MET A 424 -4.83 -0.17 5.96
N PHE A 425 -5.36 -0.88 4.96
CA PHE A 425 -5.96 -0.26 3.76
C PHE A 425 -7.19 0.59 4.10
N TYR A 426 -8.11 0.09 4.93
CA TYR A 426 -9.25 0.88 5.43
C TYR A 426 -8.77 2.15 6.16
N GLY A 427 -7.78 2.02 7.04
CA GLY A 427 -7.20 3.14 7.78
C GLY A 427 -6.55 4.17 6.88
N LEU A 428 -5.68 3.74 5.96
CA LEU A 428 -5.04 4.60 4.97
C LEU A 428 -6.06 5.31 4.08
N ALA A 429 -7.10 4.59 3.62
CA ALA A 429 -8.15 5.16 2.78
C ALA A 429 -8.89 6.28 3.51
N TRP A 430 -9.37 6.01 4.72
CA TRP A 430 -10.07 7.00 5.54
C TRP A 430 -9.17 8.13 6.04
N GLY A 431 -7.87 7.89 6.19
CA GLY A 431 -6.87 8.93 6.43
C GLY A 431 -6.77 9.94 5.28
N LEU A 432 -6.69 9.46 4.03
CA LEU A 432 -6.67 10.32 2.84
C LEU A 432 -8.01 11.04 2.60
N ILE A 433 -9.13 10.33 2.80
CA ILE A 433 -10.49 10.91 2.76
C ILE A 433 -10.62 12.00 3.84
N GLY A 434 -10.08 11.76 5.04
CA GLY A 434 -10.02 12.71 6.13
C GLY A 434 -9.19 13.96 5.78
N ALA A 435 -7.99 13.76 5.24
CA ALA A 435 -7.10 14.83 4.79
C ALA A 435 -7.77 15.77 3.77
N ASP A 436 -8.36 15.24 2.70
CA ASP A 436 -9.01 16.08 1.68
C ASP A 436 -10.25 16.83 2.23
N LYS A 437 -10.99 16.22 3.16
CA LYS A 437 -12.10 16.91 3.88
C LYS A 437 -11.59 18.04 4.78
N LEU A 438 -10.45 17.86 5.45
CA LEU A 438 -9.83 18.89 6.31
C LEU A 438 -9.28 20.05 5.47
N ASP A 439 -8.58 19.77 4.36
CA ASP A 439 -8.05 20.81 3.47
C ASP A 439 -9.17 21.61 2.79
N ARG A 440 -10.26 20.96 2.37
CA ARG A 440 -11.47 21.65 1.89
C ARG A 440 -12.04 22.60 2.94
N LYS A 441 -12.04 22.22 4.22
CA LYS A 441 -12.50 23.07 5.34
C LYS A 441 -11.53 24.22 5.65
N ARG A 442 -10.21 24.00 5.51
CA ARG A 442 -9.18 25.06 5.60
C ARG A 442 -9.38 26.10 4.49
N MET A 443 -9.48 25.66 3.23
CA MET A 443 -9.68 26.55 2.07
C MET A 443 -10.98 27.37 2.19
N ARG A 444 -12.11 26.72 2.52
CA ARG A 444 -13.39 27.45 2.74
C ARG A 444 -13.30 28.52 3.83
N ARG A 445 -12.55 28.27 4.91
CA ARG A 445 -12.34 29.24 6.01
C ARG A 445 -11.37 30.37 5.66
N ALA A 446 -10.46 30.17 4.72
CA ALA A 446 -9.60 31.24 4.20
C ALA A 446 -10.43 32.20 3.33
N ASN A 447 -11.21 31.65 2.39
CA ASN A 447 -12.05 32.41 1.47
C ASN A 447 -13.27 33.08 2.13
N SER A 448 -13.54 32.83 3.42
CA SER A 448 -14.67 33.39 4.16
C SER A 448 -14.26 34.37 5.27
N ARG A 449 -13.01 34.86 5.23
CA ARG A 449 -12.58 36.02 6.02
C ARG A 449 -12.68 37.26 5.13
N PRO A 450 -13.38 38.33 5.54
CA PRO A 450 -13.19 39.63 4.88
C PRO A 450 -11.74 40.07 5.07
N THR A 451 -11.23 40.80 4.07
CA THR A 451 -9.91 41.44 4.05
C THR A 451 -9.90 42.69 4.90
#